data_AF-A0A842MHC1-F1
#
_entry.id   AF-A0A842MHC1-F1
#
_cell.length_a   1.000
_cell.length_b   1.000
_cell.length_c   1.000
_cell.angle_alpha   90.00
_cell.angle_beta   90.00
_cell.angle_gamma   90.00
#
_symmetry.space_group_name_H-M   'P 1'
#
loop_
_entity.id
_entity.type
_entity.pdbx_description
1 polymer ?
#
loop_
_entity_poly.entity_id
_entity_poly.type
_entity_poly.pdbx_seq_one_letter_code
_entity_poly.pdbx_strand_id
1 'polypeptide(L)'
;MSVLQDVQELQETRKEHELRLAKLEKLMEASILDTQQLKLEMRLFRDEMLAFKDEMHAFKDEMKDFKDEMRTFKDEMLSFKNEMRTFKDEMLAFKNEMRTFKDEMLAFKDEMLAFKDEMRTFKNEMNRRWGELANKMGTLVEDIVYPGLPFALKRRFDLEVDIVTHNVSIKDPETGSKQEFDVIATCGRRR
;
A
#
# COMPACT_ATOMS: atom_id res chain seq x y z
N MET A 1 84.13 96.68 -47.16
CA MET A 1 83.64 95.53 -46.38
C MET A 1 82.30 95.92 -45.79
N SER A 2 81.17 95.63 -46.45
CA SER A 2 79.85 96.08 -45.93
C SER A 2 78.63 95.35 -46.52
N VAL A 3 78.76 94.51 -47.56
CA VAL A 3 77.60 93.88 -48.20
C VAL A 3 77.79 92.36 -48.37
N LEU A 4 79.00 91.92 -48.72
CA LEU A 4 79.33 90.50 -48.85
C LEU A 4 79.25 89.73 -47.53
N GLN A 5 79.60 90.38 -46.42
CA GLN A 5 79.59 89.77 -45.08
C GLN A 5 78.15 89.64 -44.55
N ASP A 6 77.33 90.68 -44.71
CA ASP A 6 75.89 90.66 -44.42
C ASP A 6 75.15 89.60 -45.24
N VAL A 7 75.52 89.42 -46.52
CA VAL A 7 74.96 88.36 -47.37
C VAL A 7 75.35 86.96 -46.88
N GLN A 8 76.57 86.76 -46.36
CA GLN A 8 76.99 85.48 -45.78
C GLN A 8 76.25 85.17 -44.47
N GLU A 9 76.10 86.13 -43.56
CA GLU A 9 75.31 85.96 -42.32
C GLU A 9 73.83 85.67 -42.62
N LEU A 10 73.25 86.36 -43.62
CA LEU A 10 71.89 86.09 -44.08
C LEU A 10 71.74 84.67 -44.68
N GLN A 11 72.78 84.16 -45.35
CA GLN A 11 72.77 82.79 -45.87
C GLN A 11 72.89 81.74 -44.76
N GLU A 12 73.70 81.99 -43.73
CA GLU A 12 73.81 81.11 -42.57
C GLU A 12 72.52 81.06 -41.75
N THR A 13 71.94 82.22 -41.44
CA THR A 13 70.64 82.29 -40.74
C THR A 13 69.52 81.63 -41.53
N ARG A 14 69.49 81.79 -42.87
CA ARG A 14 68.53 81.08 -43.74
C ARG A 14 68.69 79.56 -43.65
N LYS A 15 69.91 79.04 -43.70
CA LYS A 15 70.17 77.59 -43.54
C LYS A 15 69.75 77.09 -42.15
N GLU A 16 69.99 77.88 -41.11
CA GLU A 16 69.56 77.53 -39.75
C GLU A 16 68.02 77.52 -39.64
N HIS A 17 67.34 78.48 -40.24
CA HIS A 17 65.88 78.48 -40.31
C HIS A 17 65.32 77.29 -41.10
N GLU A 18 65.91 76.93 -42.24
CA GLU A 18 65.54 75.73 -43.01
C GLU A 18 65.71 74.46 -42.17
N LEU A 19 66.81 74.34 -41.41
CA LEU A 19 67.04 73.22 -40.50
C LEU A 19 66.01 73.16 -39.37
N ARG A 20 65.66 74.31 -38.78
CA ARG A 20 64.64 74.41 -37.73
C ARG A 20 63.25 74.05 -38.25
N LEU A 21 62.90 74.48 -39.47
CA LEU A 21 61.64 74.12 -40.14
C LEU A 21 61.57 72.61 -40.39
N ALA A 22 62.61 72.01 -40.96
CA ALA A 22 62.66 70.57 -41.18
C ALA A 22 62.54 69.77 -39.86
N LYS A 23 63.10 70.28 -38.75
CA LYS A 23 62.94 69.68 -37.42
C LYS A 23 61.51 69.80 -36.90
N LEU A 24 60.88 70.96 -37.09
CA LEU A 24 59.49 71.21 -36.70
C LEU A 24 58.51 70.33 -37.49
N GLU A 25 58.71 70.17 -38.79
CA GLU A 25 57.89 69.29 -39.63
C GLU A 25 57.96 67.83 -39.14
N LYS A 26 59.16 67.32 -38.87
CA LYS A 26 59.32 65.97 -38.30
C LYS A 26 58.64 65.81 -36.94
N LEU A 27 58.73 66.80 -36.07
CA LEU A 27 58.06 66.77 -34.76
C LEU A 27 56.53 66.81 -34.91
N MET A 28 56.03 67.60 -35.85
CA MET A 28 54.60 67.69 -36.14
C MET A 28 54.06 66.37 -36.70
N GLU A 29 54.77 65.74 -37.65
CA GLU A 29 54.43 64.42 -38.17
C GLU A 29 54.39 63.36 -37.06
N ALA A 30 55.40 63.32 -36.19
CA ALA A 30 55.44 62.41 -35.06
C ALA A 30 54.25 62.63 -34.11
N SER A 31 53.95 63.89 -33.77
CA SER A 31 52.81 64.23 -32.90
C SER A 31 51.46 63.86 -33.51
N ILE A 32 51.29 64.00 -34.84
CA ILE A 32 50.09 63.56 -35.54
C ILE A 32 49.93 62.04 -35.44
N LEU A 33 51.02 61.29 -35.62
CA LEU A 33 51.03 59.84 -35.50
C LEU A 33 50.62 59.39 -34.09
N ASP A 34 51.23 59.97 -33.04
CA ASP A 34 50.92 59.67 -31.64
C ASP A 34 49.45 59.98 -31.33
N THR A 35 48.93 61.09 -31.86
CA THR A 35 47.51 61.46 -31.68
C THR A 35 46.57 60.47 -32.37
N GLN A 36 46.95 59.94 -33.54
CA GLN A 36 46.18 58.91 -34.23
C GLN A 36 46.21 57.58 -33.47
N GLN A 37 47.37 57.21 -32.92
CA GLN A 37 47.53 56.00 -32.11
C GLN A 37 46.68 56.08 -30.84
N LEU A 38 46.77 57.18 -30.09
CA LEU A 38 45.93 57.41 -28.90
C LEU A 38 44.43 57.33 -29.22
N LYS A 39 43.98 57.89 -30.35
CA LYS A 39 42.57 57.78 -30.79
C LYS A 39 42.15 56.34 -31.10
N LEU A 40 43.07 55.49 -31.52
CA LEU A 40 42.81 54.08 -31.80
C LEU A 40 42.75 53.28 -30.50
N GLU A 41 43.71 53.50 -29.60
CA GLU A 41 43.71 52.92 -28.25
C GLU A 41 42.45 53.29 -27.45
N MET A 42 42.03 54.56 -27.49
CA MET A 42 40.79 55.01 -26.85
C MET A 42 39.52 54.37 -27.44
N ARG A 43 39.54 54.02 -28.74
CA ARG A 43 38.44 53.30 -29.37
C ARG A 43 38.41 51.84 -28.91
N LEU A 44 39.55 51.16 -28.98
CA LEU A 44 39.67 49.78 -28.50
C LEU A 44 39.28 49.64 -27.02
N PHE A 45 39.75 50.56 -26.17
CA PHE A 45 39.39 50.57 -24.75
C PHE A 45 37.88 50.76 -24.54
N ARG A 46 37.23 51.60 -25.34
CA ARG A 46 35.78 51.78 -25.27
C ARG A 46 35.04 50.51 -25.67
N ASP A 47 35.49 49.83 -26.72
CA ASP A 47 34.89 48.61 -27.21
C ASP A 47 35.05 47.47 -26.18
N GLU A 48 36.23 47.36 -25.56
CA GLU A 48 36.50 46.41 -24.46
C GLU A 48 35.61 46.70 -23.24
N MET A 49 35.44 47.97 -22.87
CA MET A 49 34.54 48.37 -21.79
C MET A 49 33.06 48.04 -22.07
N LEU A 50 32.63 48.12 -23.33
CA LEU A 50 31.28 47.71 -23.72
C LEU A 50 31.12 46.20 -23.63
N ALA A 51 32.08 45.43 -24.17
CA ALA A 51 32.07 43.97 -24.08
C ALA A 51 32.05 43.49 -22.61
N PHE A 52 32.88 44.07 -21.75
CA PHE A 52 32.88 43.77 -20.31
C PHE A 52 31.53 44.05 -19.64
N LYS A 53 30.85 45.14 -20.04
CA LYS A 53 29.54 45.47 -19.51
C LYS A 53 28.48 44.45 -19.93
N ASP A 54 28.53 44.00 -21.18
CA ASP A 54 27.62 42.98 -21.70
C ASP A 54 27.85 41.63 -21.01
N GLU A 55 29.11 41.23 -20.80
CA GLU A 55 29.46 40.05 -20.01
C GLU A 55 28.95 40.14 -18.57
N MET A 56 29.09 41.30 -17.93
CA MET A 56 28.58 41.52 -16.57
C MET A 56 27.05 41.44 -16.51
N HIS A 57 26.35 41.88 -17.56
CA HIS A 57 24.90 41.71 -17.66
C HIS A 57 24.51 40.24 -17.82
N ALA A 58 25.16 39.50 -18.72
CA ALA A 58 24.93 38.07 -18.91
C ALA A 58 25.16 37.28 -17.61
N PHE A 59 26.26 37.54 -16.91
CA PHE A 59 26.56 36.91 -15.62
C PHE A 59 25.49 37.18 -14.57
N LYS A 60 24.91 38.39 -14.56
CA LYS A 60 23.85 38.74 -13.62
C LYS A 60 22.56 37.99 -13.91
N ASP A 61 22.25 37.79 -15.19
CA ASP A 61 21.08 37.02 -15.61
C ASP A 61 21.26 35.54 -15.27
N GLU A 62 22.42 34.94 -15.55
CA GLU A 62 22.75 33.57 -15.15
C GLU A 62 22.64 33.37 -13.62
N MET A 63 23.14 34.33 -12.82
CA MET A 63 23.05 34.27 -11.37
C MET A 63 21.60 34.36 -10.86
N LYS A 64 20.71 35.02 -11.62
CA LYS A 64 19.29 35.09 -11.31
C LYS A 64 18.61 33.76 -11.62
N ASP A 65 18.88 33.19 -12.80
CA ASP A 65 18.33 31.89 -13.20
C ASP A 65 18.76 30.80 -12.23
N PHE A 66 20.04 30.76 -11.83
CA PHE A 66 20.54 29.84 -10.81
C PHE A 66 19.81 29.98 -9.47
N LYS A 67 19.46 31.20 -9.07
CA LYS A 67 18.68 31.44 -7.83
C LYS A 67 17.26 30.89 -7.94
N ASP A 68 16.64 31.06 -9.10
CA ASP A 68 15.29 30.57 -9.36
C ASP A 68 15.28 29.03 -9.39
N GLU A 69 16.26 28.39 -10.04
CA GLU A 69 16.46 26.93 -10.00
C GLU A 69 16.72 26.40 -8.59
N MET A 70 17.53 27.09 -7.79
CA MET A 70 17.77 26.70 -6.40
C MET A 70 16.49 26.77 -5.56
N ARG A 71 15.61 27.72 -5.88
CA ARG A 71 14.31 27.86 -5.21
C ARG A 71 13.36 26.73 -5.61
N THR A 72 13.25 26.41 -6.89
CA THR A 72 12.41 25.28 -7.36
C THR A 72 12.89 23.96 -6.76
N PHE A 73 14.20 23.71 -6.75
CA PHE A 73 14.79 22.53 -6.12
C PHE A 73 14.42 22.40 -4.64
N LYS A 74 14.44 23.52 -3.90
CA LYS A 74 14.06 23.54 -2.49
C LYS A 74 12.58 23.21 -2.29
N ASP A 75 11.71 23.74 -3.14
CA ASP A 75 10.27 23.49 -3.08
C ASP A 75 9.96 22.03 -3.42
N GLU A 76 10.63 21.44 -4.43
CA GLU A 76 10.54 20.01 -4.75
C GLU A 76 10.98 19.12 -3.58
N MET A 77 12.10 19.46 -2.94
CA MET A 77 12.60 18.71 -1.78
C MET A 77 11.64 18.77 -0.59
N LEU A 78 10.92 19.89 -0.40
CA LEU A 78 9.86 20.02 0.59
C LEU A 78 8.64 19.16 0.24
N SER A 79 8.22 19.14 -1.03
CA SER A 79 7.12 18.27 -1.50
C SER A 79 7.43 16.80 -1.24
N PHE A 80 8.61 16.36 -1.66
CA PHE A 80 9.09 14.99 -1.46
C PHE A 80 9.09 14.59 0.03
N LYS A 81 9.53 15.50 0.91
CA LYS A 81 9.52 15.25 2.35
C LYS A 81 8.10 15.08 2.90
N ASN A 82 7.14 15.85 2.40
CA ASN A 82 5.74 15.75 2.80
C ASN A 82 5.12 14.44 2.30
N GLU A 83 5.37 14.06 1.04
CA GLU A 83 4.92 12.78 0.47
C GLU A 83 5.49 11.58 1.24
N MET A 84 6.77 11.64 1.63
CA MET A 84 7.37 10.58 2.44
C MET A 84 6.75 10.49 3.85
N ARG A 85 6.24 11.61 4.38
CA ARG A 85 5.52 11.62 5.66
C ARG A 85 4.13 10.99 5.50
N THR A 86 3.37 11.38 4.48
CA THR A 86 2.04 10.81 4.23
C THR A 86 2.13 9.30 3.98
N PHE A 87 3.12 8.86 3.20
CA PHE A 87 3.37 7.43 2.97
C PHE A 87 3.64 6.66 4.27
N LYS A 88 4.41 7.24 5.20
CA LYS A 88 4.65 6.62 6.51
C LYS A 88 3.37 6.52 7.35
N ASP A 89 2.56 7.57 7.34
CA ASP A 89 1.30 7.59 8.08
C ASP A 89 0.32 6.55 7.51
N GLU A 90 0.23 6.42 6.19
CA GLU A 90 -0.56 5.38 5.49
C GLU A 90 -0.08 3.96 5.83
N MET A 91 1.24 3.71 5.82
CA MET A 91 1.78 2.42 6.22
C MET A 91 1.46 2.06 7.68
N LEU A 92 1.44 3.06 8.58
CA LEU A 92 1.07 2.85 9.98
C LEU A 92 -0.42 2.50 10.11
N ALA A 93 -1.29 3.22 9.39
CA ALA A 93 -2.72 2.95 9.35
C ALA A 93 -3.00 1.53 8.83
N PHE A 94 -2.40 1.15 7.70
CA PHE A 94 -2.52 -0.20 7.15
C PHE A 94 -2.08 -1.28 8.13
N LYS A 95 -0.97 -1.05 8.86
CA LYS A 95 -0.49 -2.01 9.87
C LYS A 95 -1.50 -2.16 11.03
N ASN A 96 -2.16 -1.08 11.43
CA ASN A 96 -3.19 -1.12 12.46
C ASN A 96 -4.44 -1.86 11.97
N GLU A 97 -4.91 -1.59 10.75
CA GLU A 97 -6.03 -2.31 10.12
C GLU A 97 -5.75 -3.82 10.00
N MET A 98 -4.52 -4.19 9.63
CA MET A 98 -4.14 -5.60 9.55
C MET A 98 -4.12 -6.28 10.93
N ARG A 99 -3.86 -5.52 11.99
CA ARG A 99 -3.94 -6.03 13.37
C ARG A 99 -5.40 -6.21 13.80
N THR A 100 -6.26 -5.23 13.56
CA THR A 100 -7.69 -5.35 13.89
C THR A 100 -8.34 -6.50 13.13
N PHE A 101 -8.02 -6.67 11.84
CA PHE A 101 -8.50 -7.80 11.05
C PHE A 101 -8.06 -9.16 11.62
N LYS A 102 -6.83 -9.27 12.12
CA LYS A 102 -6.36 -10.50 12.78
C LYS A 102 -7.13 -10.78 14.07
N ASP A 103 -7.37 -9.75 14.87
CA ASP A 103 -8.11 -9.88 16.13
C ASP A 103 -9.57 -10.30 15.85
N GLU A 104 -10.20 -9.72 14.83
CA GLU A 104 -11.54 -10.12 14.36
C GLU A 104 -11.58 -11.57 13.86
N MET A 105 -10.58 -12.01 13.09
CA MET A 105 -10.49 -13.41 12.64
C MET A 105 -10.34 -14.40 13.80
N LEU A 106 -9.62 -14.03 14.86
CA LEU A 106 -9.50 -14.84 16.07
C LEU A 106 -10.84 -14.95 16.80
N ALA A 107 -11.52 -13.82 17.01
CA ALA A 107 -12.85 -13.80 17.62
C ALA A 107 -13.85 -14.65 16.84
N PHE A 108 -13.89 -14.52 15.51
CA PHE A 108 -14.75 -15.34 14.65
C PHE A 108 -14.45 -16.84 14.78
N LYS A 109 -13.17 -17.22 14.89
CA LYS A 109 -12.77 -18.62 15.09
C LYS A 109 -13.26 -19.16 16.43
N ASP A 110 -13.18 -18.36 17.49
CA ASP A 110 -13.65 -18.74 18.83
C ASP A 110 -15.18 -18.88 18.85
N GLU A 111 -15.90 -17.97 18.19
CA GLU A 111 -17.36 -18.08 18.01
C GLU A 111 -17.75 -19.37 17.26
N MET A 112 -17.03 -19.71 16.18
CA MET A 112 -17.28 -20.96 15.45
C MET A 112 -17.02 -22.21 16.30
N LEU A 113 -16.03 -22.18 17.20
CA LEU A 113 -15.77 -23.28 18.13
C LEU A 113 -16.90 -23.41 19.15
N ALA A 114 -17.33 -22.30 19.75
CA ALA A 114 -18.46 -22.28 20.68
C ALA A 114 -19.74 -22.82 20.01
N PHE A 115 -20.06 -22.35 18.81
CA PHE A 115 -21.20 -22.84 18.04
C PHE A 115 -21.13 -24.35 17.76
N LYS A 116 -19.93 -24.86 17.45
CA LYS A 116 -19.72 -26.30 17.21
C LYS A 116 -19.95 -27.13 18.48
N ASP A 117 -19.54 -26.61 19.63
CA ASP A 117 -19.76 -27.28 20.91
C ASP A 117 -21.24 -27.21 21.33
N GLU A 118 -21.93 -26.09 21.11
CA GLU A 118 -23.38 -26.00 21.28
C GLU A 118 -24.14 -27.00 20.39
N MET A 119 -23.72 -27.17 19.13
CA MET A 119 -24.35 -28.13 18.24
C MET A 119 -24.12 -29.58 18.71
N ARG A 120 -22.95 -29.86 19.32
CA ARG A 120 -22.67 -31.18 19.92
C ARG A 120 -23.53 -31.42 21.16
N THR A 121 -23.66 -30.44 22.05
CA THR A 121 -24.50 -30.57 23.26
C THR A 121 -25.96 -30.77 22.87
N PHE A 122 -26.46 -30.00 21.91
CA PHE A 122 -27.80 -30.15 21.35
C PHE A 122 -28.02 -31.56 20.78
N LYS A 123 -27.09 -32.07 19.96
CA LYS A 123 -27.17 -33.42 19.40
C LYS A 123 -27.19 -34.50 20.49
N ASN A 124 -26.36 -34.35 21.51
CA ASN A 124 -26.31 -35.29 22.63
C ASN A 124 -27.63 -35.28 23.43
N GLU A 125 -28.19 -34.10 23.68
CA GLU A 125 -29.47 -33.97 24.36
C GLU A 125 -30.61 -34.60 23.54
N MET A 126 -30.63 -34.34 22.24
CA MET A 126 -31.61 -34.94 21.33
C MET A 126 -31.51 -36.46 21.32
N ASN A 127 -30.29 -37.02 21.26
CA ASN A 127 -30.06 -38.46 21.35
C ASN A 127 -30.54 -39.05 22.68
N ARG A 128 -30.30 -38.37 23.81
CA ARG A 128 -30.81 -38.78 25.12
C ARG A 128 -32.34 -38.80 25.12
N ARG A 129 -32.98 -37.74 24.64
CA ARG A 129 -34.46 -37.65 24.55
C ARG A 129 -35.04 -38.76 23.67
N TRP A 130 -34.40 -39.07 22.53
CA TRP A 130 -34.80 -40.20 21.68
C TRP A 130 -34.63 -41.54 22.38
N GLY A 131 -33.53 -41.76 23.11
CA GLY A 131 -33.33 -42.97 23.90
C GLY A 131 -34.37 -43.13 25.01
N GLU A 132 -34.69 -42.05 25.72
CA GLU A 132 -35.76 -42.05 26.74
C GLU A 132 -37.14 -42.36 26.14
N LEU A 133 -37.43 -41.79 24.97
CA LEU A 133 -38.67 -42.09 24.26
C LEU A 133 -38.71 -43.56 23.83
N ALA A 134 -37.63 -44.08 23.25
CA ALA A 134 -37.54 -45.48 22.83
C ALA A 134 -37.74 -46.45 24.01
N ASN A 135 -37.12 -46.16 25.17
CA ASN A 135 -37.31 -46.95 26.38
C ASN A 135 -38.77 -46.94 26.84
N LYS A 136 -39.41 -45.76 26.90
CA LYS A 136 -40.84 -45.65 27.25
C LYS A 136 -41.73 -46.42 26.28
N MET A 137 -41.43 -46.38 24.98
CA MET A 137 -42.17 -47.16 23.99
C MET A 137 -42.01 -48.67 24.20
N GLY A 138 -40.82 -49.12 24.61
CA GLY A 138 -40.57 -50.52 24.98
C GLY A 138 -41.40 -50.97 26.18
N THR A 139 -41.50 -50.14 27.24
CA THR A 139 -42.31 -50.49 28.42
C THR A 139 -43.81 -50.42 28.18
N LEU A 140 -44.30 -49.69 27.16
CA LEU A 140 -45.75 -49.67 26.84
C LEU A 140 -46.32 -51.07 26.60
N VAL A 141 -45.53 -51.97 26.01
CA VAL A 141 -45.93 -53.36 25.81
C VAL A 141 -46.15 -54.04 27.15
N GLU A 142 -45.24 -53.86 28.10
CA GLU A 142 -45.28 -54.47 29.42
C GLU A 142 -46.36 -53.83 30.32
N ASP A 143 -46.51 -52.52 30.24
CA ASP A 143 -47.37 -51.73 31.13
C ASP A 143 -48.84 -51.70 30.68
N ILE A 144 -49.10 -51.77 29.37
CA ILE A 144 -50.44 -51.60 28.80
C ILE A 144 -50.88 -52.84 28.02
N VAL A 145 -50.06 -53.30 27.07
CA VAL A 145 -50.47 -54.36 26.15
C VAL A 145 -50.57 -55.69 26.90
N TYR A 146 -49.55 -56.06 27.66
CA TYR A 146 -49.48 -57.33 28.38
C TYR A 146 -50.64 -57.53 29.38
N PRO A 147 -50.98 -56.56 30.27
CA PRO A 147 -52.13 -56.70 31.17
C PRO A 147 -53.48 -56.64 30.44
N GLY A 148 -53.58 -55.86 29.36
CA GLY A 148 -54.83 -55.69 28.60
C GLY A 148 -55.15 -56.84 27.64
N LEU A 149 -54.13 -57.59 27.19
CA LEU A 149 -54.25 -58.60 26.15
C LEU A 149 -55.22 -59.75 26.50
N PRO A 150 -55.21 -60.35 27.71
CA PRO A 150 -56.17 -61.39 28.08
C PRO A 150 -57.63 -60.90 27.96
N PHE A 151 -57.90 -59.69 28.46
CA PHE A 151 -59.23 -59.10 28.42
C PHE A 151 -59.68 -58.79 26.99
N ALA A 152 -58.77 -58.29 26.15
CA ALA A 152 -59.05 -58.01 24.75
C ALA A 152 -59.39 -59.30 23.98
N LEU A 153 -58.60 -60.37 24.18
CA LEU A 153 -58.83 -61.67 23.55
C LEU A 153 -60.15 -62.30 23.98
N LYS A 154 -60.49 -62.27 25.27
CA LYS A 154 -61.79 -62.74 25.77
C LYS A 154 -62.95 -61.92 25.21
N ARG A 155 -62.86 -60.59 25.23
CA ARG A 155 -63.99 -59.73 24.80
C ARG A 155 -64.23 -59.75 23.28
N ARG A 156 -63.18 -59.86 22.47
CA ARG A 156 -63.28 -59.74 21.00
C ARG A 156 -63.39 -61.08 20.29
N PHE A 157 -62.73 -62.11 20.83
CA PHE A 157 -62.63 -63.41 20.17
C PHE A 157 -63.22 -64.56 21.01
N ASP A 158 -63.75 -64.27 22.20
CA ASP A 158 -64.30 -65.26 23.15
C ASP A 158 -63.31 -66.38 23.50
N LEU A 159 -62.02 -66.06 23.50
CA LEU A 159 -60.95 -66.99 23.84
C LEU A 159 -60.60 -66.85 25.32
N GLU A 160 -60.63 -67.96 26.05
CA GLU A 160 -60.02 -68.03 27.38
C GLU A 160 -58.52 -68.26 27.23
N VAL A 161 -57.76 -67.35 27.82
CA VAL A 161 -56.30 -67.36 27.75
C VAL A 161 -55.76 -68.08 28.97
N ASP A 162 -54.98 -69.13 28.74
CA ASP A 162 -54.44 -69.97 29.82
C ASP A 162 -53.13 -69.39 30.35
N ILE A 163 -52.25 -68.96 29.45
CA ILE A 163 -50.94 -68.41 29.78
C ILE A 163 -50.66 -67.24 28.85
N VAL A 164 -50.28 -66.10 29.44
CA VAL A 164 -49.69 -64.97 28.74
C VAL A 164 -48.28 -64.74 29.27
N THR A 165 -47.33 -64.59 28.36
CA THR A 165 -45.94 -64.25 28.66
C THR A 165 -45.51 -63.08 27.78
N HIS A 166 -44.58 -62.26 28.26
CA HIS A 166 -43.94 -61.20 27.48
C HIS A 166 -42.44 -61.48 27.34
N ASN A 167 -41.82 -60.86 26.34
CA ASN A 167 -40.39 -60.96 26.05
C ASN A 167 -39.90 -62.42 25.91
N VAL A 168 -40.46 -63.13 24.93
CA VAL A 168 -40.18 -64.56 24.71
C VAL A 168 -39.28 -64.75 23.50
N SER A 169 -38.16 -65.43 23.68
CA SER A 169 -37.30 -65.88 22.58
C SER A 169 -37.50 -67.37 22.35
N ILE A 170 -38.00 -67.74 21.17
CA ILE A 170 -38.21 -69.12 20.75
C ILE A 170 -37.15 -69.48 19.73
N LYS A 171 -36.41 -70.55 19.99
CA LYS A 171 -35.50 -71.13 19.00
C LYS A 171 -36.23 -72.23 18.24
N ASP A 172 -36.31 -72.08 16.93
CA ASP A 172 -36.81 -73.11 16.03
C ASP A 172 -35.87 -74.33 16.11
N PRO A 173 -36.35 -75.51 16.52
CA PRO A 173 -35.53 -76.72 16.62
C PRO A 173 -35.05 -77.25 15.26
N GLU A 174 -35.79 -76.99 14.18
CA GLU A 174 -35.52 -77.54 12.84
C GLU A 174 -34.62 -76.62 12.03
N THR A 175 -34.91 -75.33 12.04
CA THR A 175 -34.13 -74.34 11.27
C THR A 175 -33.00 -73.71 12.09
N GLY A 176 -33.03 -73.88 13.41
CA GLY A 176 -32.08 -73.25 14.35
C GLY A 176 -32.26 -71.74 14.52
N SER A 177 -33.20 -71.14 13.79
CA SER A 177 -33.47 -69.70 13.80
C SER A 177 -34.08 -69.27 15.15
N LYS A 178 -33.72 -68.08 15.63
CA LYS A 178 -34.31 -67.51 16.84
C LYS A 178 -35.34 -66.46 16.43
N GLN A 179 -36.54 -66.57 16.98
CA GLN A 179 -37.60 -65.58 16.85
C GLN A 179 -37.89 -64.98 18.22
N GLU A 180 -37.98 -63.67 18.29
CA GLU A 180 -38.27 -62.92 19.50
C GLU A 180 -39.68 -62.33 19.37
N PHE A 181 -40.48 -62.51 20.43
CA PHE A 181 -41.87 -62.06 20.50
C PHE A 181 -42.06 -61.18 21.72
N ASP A 182 -42.70 -60.03 21.49
CA ASP A 182 -42.97 -59.05 22.55
C ASP A 182 -44.01 -59.57 23.56
N VAL A 183 -45.10 -60.19 23.08
CA VAL A 183 -46.11 -60.86 23.92
C VAL A 183 -46.63 -62.10 23.22
N ILE A 184 -46.73 -63.21 23.95
CA ILE A 184 -47.36 -64.45 23.49
C ILE A 184 -48.50 -64.80 24.45
N ALA A 185 -49.68 -65.04 23.89
CA ALA A 185 -50.81 -65.59 24.61
C ALA A 185 -51.15 -66.97 24.03
N THR A 186 -51.26 -67.96 24.91
CA THR A 186 -51.70 -69.32 24.54
C THR A 186 -53.12 -69.53 25.06
N CYS A 187 -53.98 -69.97 24.15
CA CYS A 187 -55.37 -70.30 24.45
C CYS A 187 -55.54 -71.79 24.22
N GLY A 188 -55.89 -72.53 25.27
CA GLY A 188 -56.25 -73.92 25.18
C GLY A 188 -57.53 -74.07 24.36
N ARG A 189 -57.54 -75.06 23.48
CA ARG A 189 -58.76 -75.44 22.77
C ARG A 189 -59.67 -76.15 23.78
N ARG A 190 -60.69 -75.47 24.30
CA ARG A 190 -61.79 -76.18 24.97
C ARG A 190 -62.44 -77.10 23.93
N ARG A 191 -62.55 -78.40 24.29
CA ARG A 191 -63.46 -79.32 23.60
C ARG A 191 -64.90 -78.88 23.81
#